data_AF-A0A932BYT0-F1
#
_entry.id   AF-A0A932BYT0-F1
#
_cell.length_a   1.000
_cell.length_b   1.000
_cell.length_c   1.000
_cell.angle_alpha   90.00
_cell.angle_beta   90.00
_cell.angle_gamma   90.00
#
_symmetry.space_group_name_H-M   'P 1'
#
loop_
_entity.id
_entity.type
_entity.pdbx_description
1 polymer ?
#
loop_
_entity_poly.entity_id
_entity_poly.type
_entity_poly.pdbx_seq_one_letter_code
_entity_poly.pdbx_strand_id
1 'polypeptide(L)'
;MPRALSISRTHVSAAEREGVLGRMRARQRHFRAARCNHWVFEDARIPGDFTEFAEAPDAETLAAAHASLPDPAPGGLHLLHEVSP
;
A
#
# COMPACT_ATOMS: atom_id res chain seq x y z
N MET A 1 13.03 -15.87 -8.65
CA MET A 1 12.75 -14.54 -9.22
C MET A 1 12.49 -13.62 -8.05
N PRO A 2 13.26 -12.54 -7.88
CA PRO A 2 13.10 -11.64 -6.74
C PRO A 2 11.76 -10.91 -6.85
N ARG A 3 10.96 -10.90 -5.78
CA ARG A 3 9.70 -10.13 -5.73
C ARG A 3 10.00 -8.72 -5.23
N ALA A 4 9.07 -7.79 -5.47
CA ALA A 4 9.19 -6.43 -4.95
C ALA A 4 8.09 -6.18 -3.92
N LEU A 5 8.41 -5.48 -2.83
CA LEU A 5 7.48 -5.17 -1.75
C LEU A 5 7.58 -3.69 -1.38
N SER A 6 6.46 -2.99 -1.31
CA SER A 6 6.42 -1.65 -0.71
C SER A 6 5.65 -1.68 0.59
N ILE A 7 6.12 -0.91 1.56
CA ILE A 7 5.43 -0.69 2.82
C ILE A 7 5.18 0.81 2.97
N SER A 8 3.94 1.19 3.27
CA SER A 8 3.60 2.56 3.64
C SER A 8 2.83 2.58 4.94
N ARG A 9 3.08 3.61 5.74
CA ARG A 9 2.36 3.84 7.00
C ARG A 9 1.62 5.17 6.92
N THR A 10 0.41 5.20 7.46
CA THR A 10 -0.41 6.41 7.47
C THR A 10 -1.21 6.44 8.75
N HIS A 11 -1.04 7.52 9.52
CA HIS A 11 -1.86 7.81 10.67
C HIS A 11 -2.92 8.84 10.30
N VAL A 12 -4.17 8.60 10.66
CA VAL A 12 -5.29 9.51 10.43
C VAL A 12 -6.11 9.74 11.69
N SER A 13 -6.82 10.86 11.74
CA SER A 13 -7.74 11.12 12.84
C SER A 13 -8.95 10.17 12.81
N ALA A 14 -9.63 10.05 13.95
CA ALA A 14 -10.85 9.25 14.04
C ALA A 14 -11.94 9.70 13.06
N ALA A 15 -12.04 11.01 12.79
CA ALA A 15 -13.02 11.58 11.86
C ALA A 15 -12.72 11.21 10.39
N GLU A 16 -11.46 11.03 10.03
CA GLU A 16 -11.03 10.71 8.66
C GLU A 16 -11.00 9.20 8.37
N ARG A 17 -11.04 8.38 9.43
CA ARG A 17 -10.88 6.91 9.39
C ARG A 17 -11.83 6.24 8.40
N GLU A 18 -13.13 6.53 8.41
CA GLU A 18 -14.09 5.91 7.50
C GLU A 18 -13.81 6.24 6.03
N GLY A 19 -13.47 7.50 5.75
CA GLY A 19 -13.10 7.94 4.41
C GLY A 19 -11.84 7.23 3.90
N VAL A 20 -10.86 7.04 4.78
CA VAL A 20 -9.62 6.29 4.48
C VAL A 20 -9.93 4.84 4.15
N LEU A 21 -10.76 4.15 4.93
CA LEU A 21 -11.14 2.76 4.64
C LEU A 21 -11.77 2.61 3.25
N GLY A 22 -12.58 3.60 2.82
CA GLY A 22 -13.10 3.66 1.46
C GLY A 22 -12.01 3.75 0.39
N ARG A 23 -11.04 4.66 0.58
CA ARG A 23 -9.87 4.82 -0.30
C ARG A 23 -9.00 3.56 -0.35
N MET A 24 -8.78 2.91 0.79
CA MET A 24 -8.00 1.67 0.88
C MET A 24 -8.62 0.53 0.07
N ARG A 25 -9.95 0.40 0.08
CA ARG A 25 -10.66 -0.57 -0.78
C ARG A 25 -10.48 -0.26 -2.27
N ALA A 26 -10.43 1.02 -2.64
CA ALA A 26 -10.17 1.42 -4.02
C ALA A 26 -8.73 1.08 -4.44
N ARG A 27 -7.75 1.34 -3.56
CA ARG A 27 -6.34 0.93 -3.76
C ARG A 27 -6.18 -0.57 -3.92
N GLN A 28 -6.87 -1.36 -3.10
CA GLN A 28 -6.82 -2.81 -3.21
C GLN A 28 -7.27 -3.30 -4.59
N ARG A 29 -8.34 -2.70 -5.16
CA ARG A 29 -8.77 -3.00 -6.53
C ARG A 29 -7.75 -2.57 -7.57
N HIS A 30 -7.14 -1.40 -7.39
CA HIS A 30 -6.09 -0.87 -8.27
C HIS A 30 -4.87 -1.79 -8.33
N PHE A 31 -4.28 -2.12 -7.18
CA PHE A 31 -3.12 -3.01 -7.12
C PHE A 31 -3.43 -4.39 -7.67
N ARG A 32 -4.61 -4.95 -7.36
CA ARG A 32 -5.04 -6.23 -7.94
C ARG A 32 -5.15 -6.18 -9.47
N ALA A 33 -5.67 -5.09 -10.04
CA ALA A 33 -5.72 -4.90 -11.49
C ALA A 33 -4.31 -4.79 -12.10
N ALA A 34 -3.36 -4.21 -11.37
CA ALA A 34 -1.95 -4.11 -11.73
C ALA A 34 -1.13 -5.39 -11.43
N ARG A 35 -1.79 -6.54 -11.19
CA ARG A 35 -1.13 -7.83 -10.86
C ARG A 35 -0.27 -7.80 -9.58
N CYS A 36 -0.59 -6.89 -8.67
CA CYS A 36 0.03 -6.82 -7.35
C CYS A 36 -0.90 -7.44 -6.30
N ASN A 37 -0.32 -8.05 -5.27
CA ASN A 37 -1.02 -8.33 -4.04
C ASN A 37 -1.05 -7.05 -3.18
N HIS A 38 -2.14 -6.80 -2.46
CA HIS A 38 -2.26 -5.64 -1.57
C HIS A 38 -3.01 -5.99 -0.30
N TRP A 39 -2.42 -5.61 0.83
CA TRP A 39 -2.94 -5.83 2.17
C TRP A 39 -2.88 -4.54 2.98
N VAL A 40 -3.88 -4.33 3.83
CA VAL A 40 -3.96 -3.18 4.73
C VAL A 40 -4.28 -3.69 6.12
N PHE A 41 -3.52 -3.21 7.10
CA PHE A 41 -3.69 -3.51 8.51
C PHE A 41 -3.86 -2.22 9.29
N GLU A 42 -4.77 -2.21 10.27
CA GLU A 42 -4.88 -1.15 11.26
C GLU A 42 -4.26 -1.64 12.59
N ASP A 43 -3.44 -0.83 13.24
CA ASP A 43 -2.91 -1.17 14.57
C ASP A 43 -4.07 -1.16 15.58
N ALA A 44 -4.32 -2.32 16.21
CA ALA A 44 -5.39 -2.48 17.18
C ALA A 44 -5.24 -1.60 18.43
N ARG A 45 -4.04 -1.11 18.72
CA ARG A 45 -3.74 -0.24 19.87
C ARG A 45 -3.89 1.24 19.55
N ILE A 46 -3.79 1.61 18.26
CA ILE A 46 -3.81 2.99 17.79
C ILE A 46 -4.78 3.07 16.60
N PRO A 47 -6.09 3.25 16.86
CA PRO A 47 -7.08 3.43 15.80
C PRO A 47 -6.66 4.56 14.85
N GLY A 48 -6.75 4.31 13.56
CA GLY A 48 -6.30 5.22 12.51
C GLY A 48 -4.82 5.10 12.13
N ASP A 49 -4.00 4.28 12.80
CA ASP A 49 -2.65 3.93 12.29
C ASP A 49 -2.75 2.72 11.35
N PHE A 50 -2.56 2.98 10.05
CA PHE A 50 -2.63 1.98 9.00
C PHE A 50 -1.25 1.65 8.46
N THR A 51 -1.02 0.36 8.19
CA THR A 51 0.13 -0.13 7.43
C THR A 51 -0.37 -0.84 6.18
N GLU A 52 0.12 -0.42 5.02
CA GLU A 52 -0.17 -1.05 3.73
C GLU A 52 1.05 -1.79 3.22
N PHE A 53 0.79 -2.94 2.59
CA PHE A 53 1.77 -3.75 1.90
C PHE A 53 1.30 -3.93 0.46
N ALA A 54 2.16 -3.66 -0.51
CA ALA A 54 1.93 -3.98 -1.91
C ALA A 54 3.09 -4.80 -2.46
N GLU A 55 2.80 -5.95 -3.03
CA GLU A 55 3.80 -6.91 -3.50
C GLU A 55 3.56 -7.23 -4.98
N ALA A 56 4.63 -7.25 -5.76
CA ALA A 56 4.60 -7.49 -7.21
C ALA A 56 5.64 -8.57 -7.61
N PRO A 57 5.48 -9.18 -8.79
CA PRO A 57 6.48 -10.12 -9.32
C PRO A 57 7.85 -9.49 -9.58
N ASP A 58 7.91 -8.16 -9.76
CA ASP A 58 9.13 -7.41 -10.01
C ASP A 58 8.96 -5.92 -9.63
N ALA A 59 10.08 -5.21 -9.55
CA ALA A 59 10.13 -3.82 -9.15
C ALA A 59 9.45 -2.86 -10.13
N GLU A 60 9.50 -3.16 -11.43
CA GLU A 60 8.93 -2.31 -12.47
C GLU A 60 7.40 -2.31 -12.39
N THR A 61 6.80 -3.48 -12.22
CA THR A 61 5.36 -3.66 -11.99
C THR A 61 4.91 -2.90 -10.74
N LEU A 62 5.66 -3.02 -9.64
CA LEU A 62 5.33 -2.33 -8.39
C LEU A 62 5.41 -0.80 -8.55
N ALA A 63 6.49 -0.30 -9.18
CA ALA A 63 6.69 1.12 -9.43
C ALA A 63 5.60 1.70 -10.34
N ALA A 64 5.22 0.99 -11.40
CA ALA A 64 4.14 1.39 -12.31
C ALA A 64 2.77 1.42 -11.60
N ALA A 65 2.50 0.45 -10.71
CA ALA A 65 1.28 0.41 -9.92
C ALA A 65 1.18 1.61 -8.98
N HIS A 66 2.27 1.99 -8.31
CA HIS A 66 2.31 3.19 -7.47
C HIS A 66 2.19 4.49 -8.26
N ALA A 67 2.89 4.61 -9.40
CA ALA A 67 2.86 5.82 -10.23
C ALA A 67 1.47 6.11 -10.84
N SER A 68 0.64 5.08 -10.98
CA SER A 68 -0.73 5.18 -11.53
C SER A 68 -1.81 5.31 -10.47
N LEU A 69 -1.46 5.45 -9.18
CA LEU A 69 -2.45 5.66 -8.12
C LEU A 69 -3.14 7.02 -8.28
N PRO A 70 -4.48 7.07 -8.28
CA PRO A 70 -5.23 8.32 -8.44
C PRO A 70 -5.14 9.26 -7.22
N ASP A 71 -4.73 8.74 -6.06
CA ASP A 71 -4.50 9.50 -4.83
C ASP A 71 -3.26 8.94 -4.12
N PRO A 72 -2.09 9.62 -4.19
CA PRO A 72 -0.87 9.16 -3.52
C PRO A 72 -1.03 9.22 -1.99
N ALA A 73 -0.41 8.28 -1.26
CA ALA A 73 -0.60 8.19 0.19
C ALA A 73 -0.05 9.45 0.85
N PRO A 74 -0.74 10.03 1.84
CA PRO A 74 -0.23 11.21 2.55
C PRO A 74 0.97 10.90 3.47
N GLY A 75 1.51 9.67 3.44
CA GLY A 75 2.67 9.24 4.21
C GLY A 75 3.76 8.63 3.32
N GLY A 76 5.01 8.68 3.81
CA GLY A 76 6.19 8.23 3.07
C GLY A 76 6.07 6.79 2.59
N LEU A 77 6.20 6.61 1.27
CA LEU A 77 6.32 5.30 0.62
C LEU A 77 7.75 4.79 0.80
N HIS A 78 7.92 3.62 1.42
CA HIS A 78 9.20 2.94 1.44
C HIS A 78 9.16 1.74 0.51
N LEU A 79 9.91 1.82 -0.59
CA LEU A 79 10.08 0.72 -1.55
C LEU A 79 11.19 -0.20 -1.05
N LEU A 80 10.85 -1.45 -0.79
CA LEU A 80 11.78 -2.51 -0.42
C LEU A 80 11.95 -3.48 -1.60
N HIS A 81 13.19 -3.83 -1.91
CA HIS A 81 13.49 -4.85 -2.91
C HIS A 81 13.87 -6.14 -2.18
N GLU A 82 13.22 -7.27 -2.51
CA GLU A 82 13.69 -8.56 -2.04
C GLU A 82 14.96 -8.91 -2.81
N VAL A 83 16.10 -8.94 -2.12
CA VAL A 83 17.36 -9.42 -2.69
C VAL A 83 17.45 -10.91 -2.33
N SER A 84 17.04 -11.80 -3.24
CA SER A 84 17.34 -13.23 -3.07
C SER A 84 18.85 -13.47 -3.22
N PRO A 85 19.47 -14.32 -2.38
CA PRO A 85 20.86 -14.74 -2.52
C PRO A 85 21.12 -15.52 -3.81
#